data_AF-A0A4Q1EYD0-F1
#
_entry.id   AF-A0A4Q1EYD0-F1
#
_cell.length_a   1.000
_cell.length_b   1.000
_cell.length_c   1.000
_cell.angle_alpha   90.00
_cell.angle_beta   90.00
_cell.angle_gamma   90.00
#
_symmetry.space_group_name_H-M   'P 1'
#
loop_
_entity.id
_entity.type
_entity.pdbx_description
1 polymer ?
#
loop_
_entity_poly.entity_id
_entity_poly.type
_entity_poly.pdbx_seq_one_letter_code
_entity_poly.pdbx_strand_id
1 'polypeptide(L)'
;MYDLKRQALAQNIGTSASPNWIPISGNIVKFFYMPSISIDTSTTGTARTKDLFQLYKAQFSTPKVSSTGAPGTIPFFANATDLYYYVTDFDNTVLNNVSIDANGILRYDVIGTATACSFVNIVFVIK
;
A
#
# COMPACT_ATOMS: atom_id res chain seq x y z
N MET A 1 -1.66 -31.66 0.51
CA MET A 1 -2.67 -32.39 1.31
C MET A 1 -3.83 -31.44 1.58
N TYR A 2 -5.10 -31.87 1.56
CA TYR A 2 -6.21 -31.01 1.98
C TYR A 2 -6.31 -31.05 3.53
N ASP A 3 -6.12 -29.91 4.18
CA ASP A 3 -6.26 -29.75 5.62
C ASP A 3 -7.75 -29.57 5.95
N LEU A 4 -8.38 -30.60 6.53
CA LEU A 4 -9.80 -30.60 6.90
C LEU A 4 -10.13 -29.61 8.03
N LYS A 5 -9.17 -29.29 8.89
CA LYS A 5 -9.36 -28.33 10.01
C LYS A 5 -9.32 -26.90 9.52
N ARG A 6 -8.48 -26.62 8.53
CA ARG A 6 -8.31 -25.29 7.91
C ARG A 6 -9.06 -25.13 6.58
N GLN A 7 -9.73 -26.18 6.12
CA GLN A 7 -10.45 -26.27 4.85
C GLN A 7 -9.65 -25.79 3.62
N ALA A 8 -8.35 -26.11 3.57
CA ALA A 8 -7.45 -25.58 2.55
C ALA A 8 -6.48 -26.64 2.00
N LEU A 9 -6.08 -26.51 0.73
CA LEU A 9 -4.92 -27.22 0.21
C LEU A 9 -3.69 -26.72 0.98
N ALA A 10 -2.82 -27.61 1.44
CA ALA A 10 -1.62 -27.27 2.21
C ALA A 10 -0.35 -27.89 1.59
N GLN A 11 0.74 -27.13 1.63
CA GLN A 11 2.09 -27.57 1.26
C GLN A 11 2.94 -27.75 2.51
N ASN A 12 3.73 -28.82 2.53
CA ASN A 12 4.75 -29.00 3.55
C ASN A 12 5.99 -28.19 3.15
N ILE A 13 6.42 -27.30 4.03
CA ILE A 13 7.64 -26.48 3.89
C ILE A 13 8.73 -26.88 4.90
N GLY A 14 8.51 -27.96 5.64
CA GLY A 14 9.45 -28.53 6.60
C GLY A 14 10.16 -29.77 6.05
N THR A 15 10.76 -30.54 6.95
CA THR A 15 11.40 -31.83 6.61
C THR A 15 10.50 -32.99 6.98
N SER A 16 10.83 -34.20 6.52
CA SER A 16 10.13 -35.42 6.95
C SER A 16 10.19 -35.62 8.47
N ALA A 17 11.23 -35.13 9.16
CA ALA A 17 11.39 -35.22 10.60
C ALA A 17 10.67 -34.08 11.37
N SER A 18 10.39 -32.96 10.71
CA SER A 18 9.66 -31.82 11.28
C SER A 18 8.75 -31.20 10.22
N PRO A 19 7.57 -31.79 9.99
CA PRO A 19 6.65 -31.31 8.96
C PRO A 19 6.02 -29.99 9.36
N ASN A 20 6.05 -29.00 8.46
CA ASN A 20 5.36 -27.72 8.65
C ASN A 20 4.38 -27.47 7.49
N TRP A 21 3.09 -27.61 7.76
CA TRP A 21 2.04 -27.52 6.76
C TRP A 21 1.40 -26.14 6.74
N ILE A 22 1.59 -25.42 5.65
CA ILE A 22 1.00 -24.11 5.41
C ILE A 22 -0.13 -24.20 4.37
N PRO A 23 -1.29 -23.58 4.61
CA PRO A 23 -2.34 -23.44 3.61
C PRO A 23 -1.82 -22.72 2.36
N ILE A 24 -1.99 -23.34 1.20
CA ILE A 24 -1.92 -22.76 -0.14
C ILE A 24 -3.31 -22.17 -0.42
N SER A 25 -3.56 -20.95 0.02
CA SER A 25 -4.79 -20.25 -0.33
C SER A 25 -4.74 -19.84 -1.81
N GLY A 26 -5.64 -20.40 -2.64
CA GLY A 26 -5.78 -20.01 -4.05
C GLY A 26 -6.33 -18.59 -4.26
N ASN A 27 -6.80 -17.94 -3.19
CA ASN A 27 -7.34 -16.58 -3.17
C ASN A 27 -6.62 -15.74 -2.09
N ILE A 28 -5.30 -15.59 -2.18
CA ILE A 28 -4.60 -14.63 -1.32
C ILE A 28 -4.92 -13.23 -1.82
N VAL A 29 -5.52 -12.41 -0.97
CA VAL A 29 -5.60 -10.97 -1.17
C VAL A 29 -4.17 -10.44 -1.11
N LYS A 30 -3.61 -10.12 -2.27
CA LYS A 30 -2.24 -9.60 -2.43
C LYS A 30 -2.23 -8.07 -2.51
N PHE A 31 -3.16 -7.39 -1.84
CA PHE A 31 -3.19 -5.93 -1.85
C PHE A 31 -3.47 -5.36 -0.46
N PHE A 32 -3.08 -4.12 -0.28
CA PHE A 32 -3.40 -3.33 0.90
C PHE A 32 -3.60 -1.87 0.49
N TYR A 33 -4.37 -1.13 1.28
CA TYR A 33 -4.51 0.30 1.08
C TYR A 33 -3.23 1.02 1.52
N MET A 34 -2.84 2.03 0.75
CA MET A 34 -1.84 2.99 1.21
C MET A 34 -2.40 3.71 2.45
N PRO A 35 -1.57 3.99 3.48
CA PRO A 35 -1.96 4.87 4.57
C PRO A 35 -2.41 6.24 4.05
N SER A 36 -3.37 6.86 4.75
CA SER A 36 -3.90 8.16 4.34
C SER A 36 -2.79 9.20 4.19
N ILE A 37 -2.81 9.92 3.07
CA ILE A 37 -1.92 11.05 2.80
C ILE A 37 -2.72 12.29 2.44
N SER A 38 -2.18 13.46 2.78
CA SER A 38 -2.71 14.73 2.30
C SER A 38 -2.00 15.14 1.01
N ILE A 39 -2.82 15.51 0.02
CA ILE A 39 -2.38 16.26 -1.16
C ILE A 39 -2.68 17.73 -0.90
N ASP A 40 -1.62 18.55 -0.91
CA ASP A 40 -1.76 19.99 -0.77
C ASP A 40 -2.32 20.58 -2.07
N THR A 41 -3.52 21.12 -1.94
CA THR A 41 -4.29 21.77 -3.02
C THR A 41 -4.56 23.23 -2.72
N SER A 42 -3.83 23.84 -1.77
CA SER A 42 -3.98 25.25 -1.35
C SER A 42 -3.62 26.24 -2.45
N THR A 43 -2.77 25.81 -3.38
CA THR A 43 -2.31 26.58 -4.54
C THR A 43 -2.44 25.70 -5.77
N THR A 44 -2.81 26.29 -6.89
CA THR A 44 -2.72 25.62 -8.19
C THR A 44 -1.26 25.45 -8.61
N GLY A 45 -1.00 24.56 -9.55
CA GLY A 45 0.33 24.36 -10.10
C GLY A 45 0.47 23.01 -10.78
N THR A 46 1.46 22.90 -11.65
CA THR A 46 1.69 21.72 -12.49
C THR A 46 2.91 20.92 -12.06
N ALA A 47 3.01 19.69 -12.54
CA ALA A 47 4.15 18.78 -12.36
C ALA A 47 4.53 18.56 -10.89
N ARG A 48 3.54 18.54 -9.99
CA ARG A 48 3.77 18.22 -8.58
C ARG A 48 4.05 16.74 -8.45
N THR A 49 4.88 16.40 -7.46
CA THR A 49 5.27 15.02 -7.18
C THR A 49 5.04 14.66 -5.72
N LYS A 50 4.61 13.42 -5.48
CA LYS A 50 4.55 12.80 -4.15
C LYS A 50 5.17 11.40 -4.23
N ASP A 51 6.14 11.12 -3.36
CA ASP A 51 6.73 9.79 -3.24
C ASP A 51 5.85 8.93 -2.32
N LEU A 52 4.99 8.11 -2.90
CA LEU A 52 4.04 7.29 -2.15
C LEU A 52 4.75 6.18 -1.39
N PHE A 53 5.81 5.61 -1.97
CA PHE A 53 6.53 4.50 -1.34
C PHE A 53 7.30 4.97 -0.09
N GLN A 54 7.98 6.11 -0.16
CA GLN A 54 8.66 6.69 1.00
C GLN A 54 7.68 7.06 2.11
N LEU A 55 6.53 7.65 1.77
CA LEU A 55 5.49 7.99 2.76
C LEU A 55 4.92 6.74 3.45
N TYR A 56 4.66 5.69 2.68
CA TYR A 56 4.25 4.39 3.20
C TYR A 56 5.29 3.84 4.19
N LYS A 57 6.56 3.79 3.77
CA LYS A 57 7.66 3.27 4.58
C LYS A 57 7.82 4.06 5.87
N ALA A 58 7.79 5.39 5.81
CA ALA A 58 7.91 6.26 6.98
C ALA A 58 6.80 6.02 8.00
N GLN A 59 5.56 5.88 7.55
CA GLN A 59 4.42 5.62 8.45
C GLN A 59 4.50 4.24 9.10
N PHE A 60 5.01 3.23 8.39
CA PHE A 60 5.13 1.87 8.91
C PHE A 60 6.37 1.68 9.78
N SER A 61 7.47 2.39 9.50
CA SER A 61 8.70 2.33 10.30
C SER A 61 8.56 3.00 11.66
N THR A 62 7.73 4.03 11.76
CA THR A 62 7.51 4.79 13.00
C THR A 62 6.03 5.12 13.18
N PRO A 63 5.19 4.12 13.52
CA PRO A 63 3.78 4.36 13.83
C PRO A 63 3.67 5.34 15.00
N LYS A 64 2.78 6.33 14.89
CA LYS A 64 2.63 7.39 15.91
C LYS A 64 2.11 6.85 17.25
N VAL A 65 1.28 5.81 17.20
CA VAL A 65 0.66 5.16 18.35
C VAL A 65 0.56 3.67 18.04
N SER A 66 0.82 2.83 19.03
CA SER A 66 0.70 1.38 18.95
C SER A 66 0.02 0.85 20.22
N SER A 67 -0.65 -0.29 20.14
CA SER A 67 -1.22 -0.96 21.31
C SER A 67 -0.12 -1.50 22.23
N THR A 68 -0.44 -1.69 23.51
CA THR A 68 0.48 -2.30 24.49
C THR A 68 0.93 -3.68 24.00
N GLY A 69 2.26 -3.89 23.92
CA GLY A 69 2.86 -5.14 23.47
C GLY A 69 3.02 -5.29 21.95
N ALA A 70 2.57 -4.31 21.15
CA ALA A 70 2.84 -4.31 19.72
C ALA A 70 4.33 -3.97 19.43
N PRO A 71 4.92 -4.53 18.36
CA PRO A 71 6.23 -4.10 17.89
C PRO A 71 6.23 -2.62 17.51
N GLY A 72 7.38 -1.94 17.66
CA GLY A 72 7.53 -0.53 17.32
C GLY A 72 7.48 -0.21 15.82
N THR A 73 7.40 -1.23 14.96
CA THR A 73 7.33 -1.10 13.50
C THR A 73 6.28 -2.04 12.95
N ILE A 74 5.54 -1.59 11.94
CA ILE A 74 4.67 -2.46 11.13
C ILE A 74 5.52 -3.06 10.00
N PRO A 75 5.44 -4.36 9.69
CA PRO A 75 6.16 -4.94 8.55
C PRO A 75 5.83 -4.21 7.24
N PHE A 76 6.87 -3.85 6.47
CA PHE A 76 6.73 -3.15 5.20
C PHE A 76 7.68 -3.68 4.12
N PHE A 77 7.34 -3.42 2.86
CA PHE A 77 8.19 -3.78 1.70
C PHE A 77 9.43 -2.90 1.63
N ALA A 78 10.59 -3.51 1.38
CA ALA A 78 11.87 -2.80 1.33
C ALA A 78 12.07 -2.02 0.03
N ASN A 79 11.54 -2.51 -1.09
CA ASN A 79 11.73 -1.92 -2.42
C ASN A 79 10.40 -1.50 -3.04
N ALA A 80 10.38 -0.33 -3.68
CA ALA A 80 9.20 0.17 -4.39
C ALA A 80 8.79 -0.77 -5.53
N THR A 81 9.77 -1.39 -6.17
CA THR A 81 9.56 -2.29 -7.30
C THR A 81 8.93 -3.63 -6.91
N ASP A 82 8.77 -3.93 -5.62
CA ASP A 82 8.05 -5.13 -5.15
C ASP A 82 6.52 -4.94 -5.19
N LEU A 83 6.06 -3.74 -5.57
CA LEU A 83 4.66 -3.34 -5.56
C LEU A 83 4.20 -2.80 -6.92
N TYR A 84 2.91 -2.98 -7.22
CA TYR A 84 2.16 -2.19 -8.19
C TYR A 84 1.34 -1.14 -7.45
N TYR A 85 1.18 0.03 -8.07
CA TYR A 85 0.52 1.20 -7.48
C TYR A 85 -0.72 1.57 -8.31
N TYR A 86 -1.86 1.71 -7.65
CA TYR A 86 -3.12 2.07 -8.30
C TYR A 86 -3.76 3.25 -7.58
N VAL A 87 -4.12 4.30 -8.33
CA VAL A 87 -5.12 5.27 -7.88
C VAL A 87 -6.48 4.73 -8.25
N THR A 88 -7.34 4.50 -7.25
CA THR A 88 -8.69 3.98 -7.47
C THR A 88 -9.75 5.08 -7.47
N ASP A 89 -9.47 6.23 -6.85
CA ASP A 89 -10.37 7.39 -6.86
C ASP A 89 -9.61 8.70 -6.55
N PHE A 90 -10.05 9.80 -7.17
CA PHE A 90 -9.61 11.17 -6.88
C PHE A 90 -10.58 12.21 -7.46
N ASP A 91 -10.54 13.43 -6.94
CA ASP A 91 -11.36 14.55 -7.43
C ASP A 91 -10.76 15.21 -8.68
N ASN A 92 -11.36 14.91 -9.84
CA ASN A 92 -10.97 15.47 -11.15
C ASN A 92 -11.25 16.97 -11.32
N THR A 93 -12.00 17.61 -10.42
CA THR A 93 -12.18 19.07 -10.43
C THR A 93 -11.02 19.80 -9.73
N VAL A 94 -10.20 19.06 -8.98
CA VAL A 94 -9.10 19.57 -8.17
C VAL A 94 -7.76 19.11 -8.73
N LEU A 95 -7.66 17.83 -9.12
CA LEU A 95 -6.44 17.22 -9.64
C LEU A 95 -6.58 16.85 -11.11
N ASN A 96 -5.49 17.00 -11.86
CA ASN A 96 -5.40 16.57 -13.26
C ASN A 96 -4.02 15.96 -13.56
N ASN A 97 -3.84 15.39 -14.76
CA ASN A 97 -2.59 14.79 -15.22
C ASN A 97 -1.99 13.78 -14.21
N VAL A 98 -2.86 13.05 -13.53
CA VAL A 98 -2.50 12.09 -12.49
C VAL A 98 -1.85 10.86 -13.11
N SER A 99 -0.63 10.53 -12.68
CA SER A 99 0.10 9.34 -13.11
C SER A 99 0.99 8.81 -11.99
N ILE A 100 1.29 7.51 -12.00
CA ILE A 100 2.23 6.89 -11.05
C ILE A 100 3.25 6.06 -11.84
N ASP A 101 4.52 6.15 -11.46
CA ASP A 101 5.58 5.32 -12.02
C ASP A 101 5.90 4.07 -11.17
N ALA A 102 6.79 3.20 -11.69
CA ALA A 102 7.17 1.94 -11.05
C ALA A 102 7.94 2.11 -9.72
N ASN A 103 8.38 3.32 -9.38
CA ASN A 103 9.01 3.64 -8.10
C ASN A 103 8.01 4.19 -7.08
N GLY A 104 6.72 4.23 -7.42
CA GLY A 104 5.68 4.78 -6.55
C GLY A 104 5.66 6.31 -6.51
N ILE A 105 6.23 6.99 -7.51
CA ILE A 105 6.16 8.46 -7.59
C ILE A 105 4.86 8.86 -8.29
N LEU A 106 3.95 9.46 -7.52
CA LEU A 106 2.74 10.10 -8.02
C LEU A 106 3.09 11.46 -8.61
N ARG A 107 2.71 11.70 -9.87
CA ARG A 107 2.73 13.00 -10.54
C ARG A 107 1.30 13.50 -10.72
N TYR A 108 1.08 14.79 -10.50
CA TYR A 108 -0.24 15.42 -10.61
C TYR A 108 -0.13 16.93 -10.78
N ASP A 109 -1.19 17.51 -11.32
CA ASP A 109 -1.42 18.95 -11.33
C ASP A 109 -2.55 19.28 -10.36
N VAL A 110 -2.49 20.47 -9.75
CA VAL A 110 -3.58 21.06 -8.98
C VAL A 110 -4.20 22.15 -9.84
N ILE A 111 -5.42 21.90 -10.32
CA ILE A 111 -6.16 22.76 -11.25
C ILE A 111 -7.29 23.55 -10.60
N GLY A 112 -7.69 23.16 -9.39
CA GLY A 112 -8.70 23.83 -8.59
C GLY A 112 -8.30 23.82 -7.12
N THR A 113 -8.95 24.68 -6.33
CA THR A 113 -8.74 24.73 -4.88
C THR A 113 -9.80 23.90 -4.18
N ALA A 114 -9.43 22.75 -3.61
CA ALA A 114 -10.23 22.09 -2.56
C ALA A 114 -9.99 22.76 -1.21
N THR A 115 -10.83 22.45 -0.21
CA THR A 115 -10.71 22.88 1.20
C THR A 115 -9.37 22.44 1.80
N ALA A 116 -8.29 23.19 1.53
CA ALA A 116 -6.88 22.98 1.90
C ALA A 116 -6.22 21.63 1.53
N CYS A 117 -6.97 20.52 1.43
CA CYS A 117 -6.48 19.19 1.11
C CYS A 117 -7.54 18.41 0.31
N SER A 118 -7.07 17.57 -0.61
CA SER A 118 -7.88 16.54 -1.26
C SER A 118 -7.38 15.14 -0.85
N PHE A 119 -8.29 14.17 -0.86
CA PHE A 119 -7.98 12.77 -0.59
C PHE A 119 -7.92 11.98 -1.90
N VAL A 120 -6.99 11.02 -1.94
CA VAL A 120 -6.80 10.10 -3.07
C VAL A 120 -6.86 8.69 -2.51
N ASN A 121 -7.65 7.82 -3.14
CA ASN A 121 -7.68 6.41 -2.76
C ASN A 121 -6.61 5.64 -3.53
N ILE A 122 -5.69 5.02 -2.79
CA ILE A 122 -4.53 4.36 -3.37
C ILE A 122 -4.43 2.92 -2.83
N VAL A 123 -4.25 1.98 -3.75
CA VAL A 123 -4.09 0.55 -3.46
C VAL A 123 -2.71 0.10 -3.93
N PHE A 124 -1.98 -0.60 -3.06
CA PHE A 124 -0.73 -1.27 -3.38
C PHE A 124 -0.99 -2.76 -3.57
N VAL A 125 -0.52 -3.33 -4.68
CA VAL A 125 -0.61 -4.77 -4.96
C VAL A 125 0.79 -5.37 -4.93
N ILE A 126 0.93 -6.48 -4.21
CA ILE A 126 2.17 -7.24 -4.06
C ILE A 126 2.46 -8.01 -5.34
N LYS A 127 3.69 -7.94 -5.84
CA LYS A 127 4.15 -8.72 -7.00
C LYS A 127 4.39 -10.19 -6.66
#